data_AF-A0A9E5XZ74-F1
#
_entry.id   AF-A0A9E5XZ74-F1
#
_cell.length_a   1.000
_cell.length_b   1.000
_cell.length_c   1.000
_cell.angle_alpha   90.00
_cell.angle_beta   90.00
_cell.angle_gamma   90.00
#
_symmetry.space_group_name_H-M   'P 1'
#
loop_
_entity.id
_entity.type
_entity.pdbx_description
1 polymer ?
#
loop_
_entity_poly.entity_id
_entity_poly.type
_entity_poly.pdbx_seq_one_letter_code
_entity_poly.pdbx_strand_id
1 'polypeptide(L)'
;MVFEVGRLVVKLAGRDAGRLGVIVRKVDELFVVVTGPKKFTGLRRRKVNIRHLEPLQEKIDIPEDAPDEVVWEKLKEVLRSWPEEKLRRFKLRKELLQ
;
A
#
# COMPACT_ATOMS: atom_id res chain seq x y z
N MET A 1 0.43 -17.62 2.12
CA MET A 1 1.18 -16.93 1.05
C MET A 1 1.42 -15.48 1.48
N VAL A 2 2.59 -14.89 1.18
CA VAL A 2 2.95 -13.57 1.75
C VAL A 2 2.40 -12.41 0.93
N PHE A 3 2.32 -12.56 -0.40
CA PHE A 3 1.82 -11.55 -1.33
C PHE A 3 0.46 -11.95 -1.88
N GLU A 4 -0.59 -11.40 -1.27
CA GLU A 4 -2.00 -11.59 -1.62
C GLU A 4 -2.67 -10.25 -1.87
N VAL A 5 -3.80 -10.25 -2.56
CA VAL A 5 -4.65 -9.05 -2.70
C VAL A 5 -5.02 -8.53 -1.31
N GLY A 6 -4.93 -7.21 -1.14
CA GLY A 6 -5.18 -6.53 0.12
C GLY A 6 -4.00 -6.51 1.10
N ARG A 7 -2.87 -7.18 0.79
CA ARG A 7 -1.67 -7.10 1.63
C ARG A 7 -1.04 -5.70 1.52
N LEU A 8 -0.77 -5.08 2.67
CA LEU A 8 -0.02 -3.83 2.74
C LEU A 8 1.46 -4.07 2.42
N VAL A 9 2.04 -3.18 1.62
CA VAL A 9 3.43 -3.28 1.18
C VAL A 9 4.12 -1.92 1.23
N VAL A 10 5.43 -1.96 1.44
CA VAL A 10 6.29 -0.78 1.33
C VAL A 10 7.23 -1.01 0.16
N LYS A 11 7.38 0.00 -0.69
CA LYS A 11 8.37 -0.08 -1.76
C LYS A 11 9.75 0.23 -1.22
N LEU A 12 10.71 -0.67 -1.40
CA LEU A 12 12.08 -0.48 -0.91
C LEU A 12 12.96 0.33 -1.88
N ALA A 13 12.68 0.24 -3.19
CA ALA A 13 13.57 0.79 -4.22
C ALA A 13 12.86 1.64 -5.29
N GLY A 14 13.58 2.62 -5.84
CA GLY A 14 13.16 3.47 -6.97
C GLY A 14 12.48 4.79 -6.55
N ARG A 15 11.85 5.49 -7.51
CA ARG A 15 11.22 6.81 -7.30
C ARG A 15 10.13 6.87 -6.22
N ASP A 16 9.56 5.72 -5.88
CA ASP A 16 8.52 5.59 -4.87
C ASP A 16 9.03 4.85 -3.61
N ALA A 17 10.35 4.79 -3.41
CA ALA A 17 10.93 4.14 -2.23
C ALA A 17 10.46 4.82 -0.94
N GLY A 18 10.18 4.00 0.09
CA GLY A 18 9.64 4.43 1.39
C GLY A 18 8.15 4.76 1.37
N ARG A 19 7.45 4.62 0.23
CA ARG A 19 6.00 4.83 0.14
C ARG A 19 5.24 3.54 0.44
N LEU A 20 4.14 3.72 1.15
CA LEU A 20 3.17 2.67 1.47
C LEU A 20 2.23 2.44 0.27
N GLY A 21 1.82 1.19 0.07
CA GLY A 21 0.79 0.80 -0.87
C GLY A 21 0.10 -0.49 -0.47
N VAL A 22 -0.81 -0.93 -1.32
CA VAL A 22 -1.52 -2.20 -1.19
C VAL A 22 -1.49 -2.95 -2.52
N ILE A 23 -1.42 -4.27 -2.44
CA ILE A 23 -1.57 -5.13 -3.61
C ILE A 23 -3.03 -5.22 -4.01
N VAL A 24 -3.36 -4.83 -5.24
CA VAL A 24 -4.74 -4.90 -5.78
C VAL A 24 -4.97 -6.10 -6.68
N ARG A 25 -3.90 -6.62 -7.29
CA ARG A 25 -3.96 -7.77 -8.19
C ARG A 25 -2.64 -8.51 -8.21
N LYS A 26 -2.71 -9.83 -8.28
CA LYS A 26 -1.55 -10.68 -8.58
C LYS A 26 -1.49 -10.91 -10.09
N VAL A 27 -0.36 -10.60 -10.73
CA VAL A 27 -0.21 -10.83 -12.17
C VAL A 27 0.44 -12.19 -12.40
N ASP A 28 1.58 -12.40 -11.75
CA ASP A 28 2.41 -13.59 -11.89
C ASP A 28 2.98 -13.98 -10.51
N GLU A 29 3.87 -14.95 -10.45
CA GLU A 29 4.60 -15.30 -9.22
C GLU A 29 5.55 -14.19 -8.75
N LEU A 30 6.15 -13.46 -9.70
CA LEU A 30 7.16 -12.44 -9.44
C LEU A 30 6.61 -11.01 -9.48
N PHE A 31 5.40 -10.81 -9.99
CA PHE A 31 4.86 -9.48 -10.26
C PHE A 31 3.46 -9.31 -9.71
N VAL A 32 3.25 -8.16 -9.08
CA VAL A 32 1.97 -7.73 -8.51
C VAL A 32 1.65 -6.32 -8.98
N VAL A 33 0.37 -6.00 -9.07
CA VAL A 33 -0.10 -4.62 -9.24
C VAL A 33 -0.27 -4.04 -7.85
N VAL A 34 0.47 -2.98 -7.57
CA VAL A 34 0.36 -2.22 -6.33
C VAL A 34 -0.33 -0.91 -6.66
N THR A 35 -1.29 -0.52 -5.82
CA THR A 35 -1.82 0.84 -5.80
C THR A 35 -1.48 1.52 -4.49
N GLY A 36 -1.38 2.83 -4.54
CA GLY A 36 -1.43 3.67 -3.38
C GLY A 36 -2.11 4.96 -3.84
N PRO A 37 -3.14 5.45 -3.15
CA PRO A 37 -3.81 6.67 -3.58
C PRO A 37 -2.80 7.81 -3.73
N LYS A 38 -2.62 8.32 -4.96
CA LYS A 38 -1.57 9.29 -5.31
C LYS A 38 -1.62 10.56 -4.45
N LYS A 39 -2.82 10.93 -4.00
CA LYS A 39 -3.07 12.05 -3.09
C LYS A 39 -2.43 11.87 -1.71
N PHE A 40 -2.22 10.63 -1.26
CA PHE A 40 -1.89 10.31 0.12
C PHE A 40 -0.51 9.65 0.26
N THR A 41 -0.28 8.53 -0.44
CA THR A 41 1.02 7.84 -0.38
C THR A 41 1.97 8.26 -1.48
N GLY A 42 1.45 8.88 -2.56
CA GLY A 42 2.24 9.29 -3.72
C GLY A 42 2.73 8.12 -4.60
N LEU A 43 2.32 6.90 -4.28
CA LEU A 43 2.57 5.72 -5.09
C LEU A 43 1.65 5.74 -6.31
N ARG A 44 2.12 5.31 -7.49
CA ARG A 44 1.27 5.19 -8.67
C ARG A 44 0.83 3.74 -8.83
N ARG A 45 -0.41 3.52 -9.29
CA ARG A 45 -0.89 2.19 -9.69
C ARG A 45 0.00 1.65 -10.80
N ARG A 46 0.78 0.60 -10.53
CA ARG A 46 1.68 -0.02 -11.52
C ARG A 46 2.06 -1.44 -11.16
N LYS A 47 2.48 -2.21 -12.18
CA LYS A 47 3.12 -3.52 -12.01
C LYS A 47 4.49 -3.34 -11.34
N VAL A 48 4.72 -4.04 -10.24
CA VAL A 48 5.98 -4.01 -9.47
C VAL A 48 6.43 -5.44 -9.21
N ASN A 49 7.75 -5.66 -9.26
CA ASN A 49 8.34 -6.93 -8.88
C ASN A 49 8.30 -7.10 -7.35
N ILE A 50 7.90 -8.28 -6.87
CA ILE A 50 7.80 -8.59 -5.43
C ILE A 50 9.13 -8.41 -4.68
N ARG A 51 10.29 -8.54 -5.36
CA ARG A 51 11.62 -8.33 -4.77
C ARG A 51 11.86 -6.89 -4.29
N HIS A 52 11.10 -5.93 -4.81
CA HIS A 52 11.20 -4.52 -4.41
C HIS A 52 10.15 -4.10 -3.39
N LEU A 53 9.37 -5.06 -2.89
CA LEU A 53 8.27 -4.84 -1.96
C LEU A 53 8.56 -5.57 -0.66
N GLU A 54 8.42 -4.84 0.45
CA GLU A 54 8.39 -5.43 1.78
C GLU A 54 6.93 -5.57 2.23
N PRO A 55 6.44 -6.80 2.48
CA PRO A 55 5.10 -7.02 2.98
C PRO A 55 5.00 -6.63 4.45
N LEU A 56 3.89 -5.98 4.81
CA LEU A 56 3.54 -5.66 6.19
C LEU A 56 2.63 -6.74 6.77
N GLN A 57 2.60 -6.85 8.10
CA GLN A 57 1.76 -7.82 8.81
C GLN A 57 0.26 -7.55 8.58
N GLU A 58 -0.10 -6.28 8.42
CA GLU A 58 -1.46 -5.83 8.17
C GLU A 58 -1.97 -6.25 6.79
N LYS A 59 -3.26 -6.60 6.72
CA LYS A 59 -4.00 -6.90 5.49
C LYS A 59 -5.31 -6.14 5.54
N ILE A 60 -5.68 -5.52 4.42
CA ILE A 60 -7.02 -5.00 4.20
C ILE A 60 -7.80 -5.97 3.33
N ASP A 61 -9.10 -6.05 3.54
CA ASP A 61 -9.97 -6.82 2.66
C ASP A 61 -10.50 -5.89 1.56
N ILE A 62 -10.11 -6.18 0.31
CA ILE A 62 -10.50 -5.42 -0.87
C ILE A 62 -10.77 -6.39 -2.03
N PRO A 63 -11.74 -6.08 -2.91
CA PRO A 63 -11.93 -6.86 -4.12
C PRO A 63 -10.72 -6.72 -5.05
N GLU A 64 -10.51 -7.74 -5.89
CA GLU A 64 -9.47 -7.68 -6.92
C GLU A 64 -9.71 -6.50 -7.87
N ASP A 65 -8.64 -5.79 -8.21
CA ASP A 65 -8.68 -4.59 -9.06
C ASP A 65 -9.53 -3.42 -8.53
N ALA A 66 -9.83 -3.37 -7.22
CA ALA A 66 -10.58 -2.29 -6.57
C ALA A 66 -10.15 -0.87 -7.02
N PRO A 67 -11.11 0.08 -7.14
CA PRO A 67 -10.80 1.47 -7.45
C PRO A 67 -10.06 2.14 -6.30
N ASP A 68 -9.29 3.19 -6.63
CA ASP A 68 -8.40 3.86 -5.67
C ASP A 68 -9.17 4.50 -4.49
N GLU A 69 -10.45 4.84 -4.67
CA GLU A 69 -11.32 5.37 -3.62
C GLU A 69 -11.64 4.32 -2.54
N VAL A 70 -12.10 3.14 -2.93
CA VAL A 70 -12.39 2.02 -2.01
C VAL A 70 -11.13 1.59 -1.27
N VAL A 71 -10.01 1.53 -1.99
CA VAL A 71 -8.71 1.24 -1.39
C VAL A 71 -8.33 2.29 -0.35
N TRP A 72 -8.58 3.57 -0.63
CA TRP A 72 -8.27 4.65 0.29
C TRP A 72 -9.07 4.55 1.59
N GLU A 73 -10.38 4.30 1.52
CA GLU A 73 -11.23 4.20 2.72
C GLU A 73 -10.74 3.10 3.66
N LYS A 74 -10.52 1.90 3.12
CA LYS A 74 -9.99 0.75 3.89
C LYS A 74 -8.59 1.01 4.42
N LEU A 75 -7.75 1.66 3.62
CA LEU A 75 -6.40 2.02 4.04
C LEU A 75 -6.43 3.07 5.18
N LYS A 76 -7.33 4.05 5.12
CA LYS A 76 -7.50 5.11 6.13
C LYS A 76 -7.87 4.51 7.49
N GLU A 77 -8.75 3.51 7.52
CA GLU A 77 -9.12 2.79 8.75
C GLU A 77 -7.92 2.13 9.43
N VAL A 78 -7.10 1.41 8.66
CA VAL A 78 -5.87 0.77 9.18
C VAL A 78 -4.84 1.80 9.60
N LEU A 79 -4.68 2.88 8.84
CA LEU A 79 -3.73 3.94 9.20
C LEU A 79 -4.14 4.70 10.46
N ARG A 80 -5.44 4.77 10.78
CA ARG A 80 -5.94 5.37 12.02
C ARG A 80 -5.58 4.54 13.26
N SER A 81 -5.49 3.22 13.12
CA SER A 81 -5.06 2.34 14.22
C SER A 81 -3.54 2.40 14.46
N TRP A 82 -2.77 2.91 13.51
CA TRP A 82 -1.33 3.01 13.65
C TRP A 82 -0.89 4.16 14.57
N PRO A 83 0.10 3.93 15.45
CA PRO A 83 0.66 4.99 16.27
C PRO A 83 1.38 6.04 15.41
N GLU A 84 1.44 7.28 15.90
CA GLU A 84 2.03 8.42 15.19
C GLU A 84 3.49 8.20 14.77
N GLU A 85 4.25 7.49 15.60
CA GLU A 85 5.65 7.13 15.30
C GLU A 85 5.75 6.24 14.05
N LYS A 86 4.80 5.31 13.88
CA LYS A 86 4.72 4.43 12.72
C LYS A 86 4.32 5.21 11.46
N LEU A 87 3.43 6.19 11.57
CA LEU A 87 3.08 7.07 10.45
C LEU A 87 4.26 7.95 10.01
N ARG A 88 5.04 8.49 10.97
CA ARG A 88 6.27 9.25 10.70
C ARG A 88 7.30 8.43 9.94
N ARG A 89 7.46 7.15 10.28
CA ARG A 89 8.38 6.22 9.59
C ARG A 89 8.09 6.14 8.09
N PHE A 90 6.82 6.23 7.68
CA PHE A 90 6.39 6.18 6.27
C PHE A 90 6.17 7.56 5.65
N LYS A 91 6.62 8.63 6.30
CA LYS A 91 6.44 10.03 5.86
C LYS A 91 4.98 10.39 5.58
N LEU A 92 4.03 9.73 6.24
CA LEU A 92 2.61 10.04 6.14
C LEU A 92 2.27 11.19 7.08
N ARG A 93 1.59 12.21 6.56
CA ARG A 93 1.07 13.32 7.38
C ARG A 93 -0.27 12.90 7.98
N LYS A 94 -0.39 12.97 9.31
CA LYS A 94 -1.64 12.62 10.02
C LYS A 94 -2.80 13.57 9.67
N GLU A 95 -2.49 14.81 9.30
CA GLU A 95 -3.47 15.77 8.76
C GLU A 95 -4.21 15.26 7.51
N LEU A 96 -3.60 14.37 6.73
CA LEU A 96 -4.25 13.77 5.55
C LEU A 96 -5.25 12.65 5.92
N LEU A 97 -5.28 12.24 7.20
CA LEU A 97 -6.18 11.21 7.72
C LEU A 97 -7.42 11.80 8.42
N GLN A 98 -7.60 13.12 8.42
CA GLN A 98 -8.85 13.77 8.84
C GLN A 98 -9.91 13.63 7.74
#